data_AF-A0AAU5VIH7-F1
#
_entry.id   AF-A0AAU5VIH7-F1
#
_cell.length_a   1.000
_cell.length_b   1.000
_cell.length_c   1.000
_cell.angle_alpha   90.00
_cell.angle_beta   90.00
_cell.angle_gamma   90.00
#
_symmetry.space_group_name_H-M   'P 1'
#
loop_
_entity.id
_entity.type
_entity.pdbx_description
1 polymer ?
#
loop_
_entity_poly.entity_id
_entity_poly.type
_entity_poly.pdbx_seq_one_letter_code
_entity_poly.pdbx_strand_id
1 'polypeptide(L)'
;MEQGSWRATATRTGAGDRAAAEEGVRLAYRKAGLDEPQRIVWARSPHEAVRMLMGTAPVDGAVLGDTGPSVRNAVVAGPWAAERARTHERLGPEGWSGRWRATGAALWESARTLADRVRAGIVEDLGTDRHEESRVRLLLLDATLGQHDAAWLCTFDPDETSALAGIAAVAREAGWWWPYEKVAVISERPLSLHRDEAGRLDRGDGPALRYADGFELCAWRGMPVPRTFLDELTALTPERIRDEENAELRRVMLEYYGYDRYLDESGAVPVHRDETGVLWRVELAGDEDVVMVEVVNSTPEPDGTNRTYWLRVPPTTRTAREGVAWTFGLAAEAYEPSRQT
;
A
#
# COMPACT_ATOMS: atom_id res chain seq x y z
N MET A 1 -8.63 -24.85 6.14
CA MET A 1 -8.60 -23.74 7.13
C MET A 1 -9.34 -22.54 6.55
N GLU A 2 -10.01 -21.74 7.38
CA GLU A 2 -10.83 -20.61 6.91
C GLU A 2 -9.98 -19.53 6.23
N GLN A 3 -10.41 -19.05 5.06
CA GLN A 3 -9.79 -17.92 4.34
C GLN A 3 -9.55 -16.70 5.23
N GLY A 4 -10.36 -16.53 6.28
CA GLY A 4 -10.21 -15.47 7.28
C GLY A 4 -8.84 -15.46 7.97
N SER A 5 -8.23 -16.63 8.18
CA SER A 5 -6.91 -16.75 8.81
C SER A 5 -5.81 -16.10 7.97
N TRP A 6 -5.76 -16.39 6.67
CA TRP A 6 -4.75 -15.79 5.77
C TRP A 6 -4.98 -14.31 5.51
N ARG A 7 -6.25 -13.84 5.51
CA ARG A 7 -6.54 -12.40 5.44
C ARG A 7 -5.97 -11.66 6.64
N ALA A 8 -6.16 -12.20 7.85
CA ALA A 8 -5.61 -11.63 9.07
C ALA A 8 -4.08 -11.67 9.08
N THR A 9 -3.48 -12.76 8.60
CA THR A 9 -2.02 -12.89 8.46
C THR A 9 -1.44 -11.82 7.54
N ALA A 10 -2.05 -11.61 6.36
CA ALA A 10 -1.53 -10.68 5.35
C ALA A 10 -1.35 -9.23 5.85
N THR A 11 -2.07 -8.87 6.92
CA THR A 11 -2.18 -7.50 7.43
C THR A 11 -1.74 -7.39 8.88
N ARG A 12 -1.17 -8.47 9.44
CA ARG A 12 -0.84 -8.54 10.86
C ARG A 12 0.33 -7.61 11.17
N THR A 13 0.24 -6.91 12.30
CA THR A 13 1.27 -6.02 12.81
C THR A 13 1.78 -6.51 14.18
N GLY A 14 2.88 -5.94 14.65
CA GLY A 14 3.51 -6.29 15.93
C GLY A 14 4.29 -7.61 15.88
N ALA A 15 4.85 -7.99 17.03
CA ALA A 15 5.70 -9.18 17.15
C ALA A 15 4.94 -10.47 16.81
N GLY A 16 5.66 -11.45 16.25
CA GLY A 16 5.20 -12.84 16.15
C GLY A 16 6.00 -13.78 17.02
N ASP A 17 5.67 -15.06 16.91
CA ASP A 17 6.44 -16.10 17.57
C ASP A 17 7.72 -16.36 16.79
N ARG A 18 8.84 -15.80 17.27
CA ARG A 18 10.16 -16.00 16.67
C ARG A 18 10.56 -17.47 16.63
N ALA A 19 10.26 -18.24 17.67
CA ALA A 19 10.65 -19.65 17.73
C ALA A 19 9.89 -20.46 16.66
N ALA A 20 8.60 -20.19 16.49
CA ALA A 20 7.80 -20.81 15.44
C ALA A 20 8.24 -20.39 14.03
N ALA A 21 8.61 -19.11 13.83
CA ALA A 21 9.15 -18.64 12.55
C ALA A 21 10.49 -19.32 12.23
N GLU A 22 11.39 -19.43 13.20
CA GLU A 22 12.69 -20.10 13.04
C GLU A 22 12.53 -21.59 12.72
N GLU A 23 11.62 -22.28 13.40
CA GLU A 23 11.30 -23.67 13.06
C GLU A 23 10.69 -23.80 11.67
N GLY A 24 9.87 -22.82 11.25
CA GLY A 24 9.36 -22.73 9.89
C GLY A 24 10.46 -22.61 8.85
N VAL A 25 11.49 -21.79 9.10
CA VAL A 25 12.68 -21.68 8.24
C VAL A 25 13.40 -23.02 8.17
N ARG A 26 13.73 -23.63 9.31
CA ARG A 26 14.41 -24.93 9.35
C ARG A 26 13.63 -26.01 8.61
N LEU A 27 12.32 -26.06 8.82
CA LEU A 27 11.42 -26.98 8.12
C LEU A 27 11.44 -26.76 6.60
N ALA A 28 11.47 -25.51 6.13
CA ALA A 28 11.56 -25.21 4.70
C ALA A 28 12.86 -25.74 4.08
N TYR A 29 14.00 -25.60 4.77
CA TYR A 29 15.28 -26.17 4.32
C TYR A 29 15.26 -27.69 4.29
N ARG A 30 14.76 -28.33 5.37
CA ARG A 30 14.62 -29.80 5.42
C ARG A 30 13.71 -30.33 4.31
N LYS A 31 12.58 -29.67 4.04
CA LYS A 31 11.67 -30.03 2.93
C LYS A 31 12.30 -29.86 1.56
N ALA A 32 13.28 -28.97 1.42
CA ALA A 32 14.09 -28.78 0.22
C ALA A 32 15.29 -29.74 0.12
N GLY A 33 15.54 -30.58 1.14
CA GLY A 33 16.67 -31.50 1.19
C GLY A 33 18.02 -30.81 1.41
N LEU A 34 18.02 -29.62 2.02
CA LEU A 34 19.22 -28.87 2.38
C LEU A 34 19.49 -28.96 3.89
N ASP A 35 20.76 -28.77 4.26
CA ASP A 35 21.13 -28.53 5.66
C ASP A 35 20.48 -27.24 6.17
N GLU A 36 20.11 -27.21 7.45
CA GLU A 36 19.55 -26.02 8.08
C GLU A 36 20.57 -24.87 8.12
N PRO A 37 20.13 -23.59 8.06
CA PRO A 37 21.04 -22.47 8.20
C PRO A 37 21.71 -22.53 9.58
N GLN A 38 23.02 -22.32 9.60
CA GLN A 38 23.82 -22.35 10.82
C GLN A 38 23.38 -21.28 11.83
N ARG A 39 22.85 -20.16 11.32
CA ARG A 39 22.34 -19.04 12.12
C ARG A 39 21.06 -18.49 11.50
N ILE A 40 20.13 -18.08 12.36
CA ILE A 40 18.98 -17.28 11.96
C ILE A 40 19.12 -15.92 12.65
N VAL A 41 19.05 -14.85 11.86
CA VAL A 41 19.27 -13.47 12.31
C VAL A 41 18.00 -12.67 12.09
N TRP A 42 17.60 -11.92 13.11
CA TRP A 42 16.41 -11.09 13.06
C TRP A 42 16.77 -9.63 12.79
N ALA A 43 16.10 -9.05 11.79
CA ALA A 43 16.07 -7.62 11.49
C ALA A 43 14.72 -7.05 11.92
N ARG A 44 14.71 -5.79 12.36
CA ARG A 44 13.50 -5.06 12.76
C ARG A 44 12.62 -4.66 11.58
N SER A 45 13.14 -4.73 10.36
CA SER A 45 12.46 -4.39 9.13
C SER A 45 13.14 -5.04 7.91
N PRO A 46 12.47 -5.10 6.74
CA PRO A 46 13.11 -5.53 5.51
C PRO A 46 14.19 -4.53 5.04
N HIS A 47 14.08 -3.26 5.41
CA HIS A 47 15.09 -2.24 5.17
C HIS A 47 16.39 -2.56 5.94
N GLU A 48 16.29 -2.85 7.25
CA GLU A 48 17.43 -3.25 8.06
C GLU A 48 18.05 -4.56 7.57
N ALA A 49 17.24 -5.55 7.16
CA ALA A 49 17.73 -6.79 6.59
C ALA A 49 18.60 -6.56 5.35
N VAL A 50 18.20 -5.65 4.46
CA VAL A 50 19.01 -5.25 3.29
C VAL A 50 20.31 -4.57 3.73
N ARG A 51 20.29 -3.69 4.73
CA ARG A 51 21.52 -3.09 5.28
C ARG A 51 22.48 -4.14 5.85
N MET A 52 21.96 -5.13 6.57
CA MET A 52 22.75 -6.27 7.07
C MET A 52 23.42 -7.03 5.91
N LEU A 53 22.69 -7.31 4.84
CA LEU A 53 23.20 -7.99 3.64
C LEU A 53 24.18 -7.13 2.83
N MET A 54 24.05 -5.80 2.90
CA MET A 54 25.01 -4.87 2.31
C MET A 54 26.30 -4.72 3.14
N GLY A 55 26.32 -5.19 4.39
CA GLY A 55 27.42 -4.96 5.33
C GLY A 55 27.42 -3.56 5.95
N THR A 56 26.28 -2.86 5.89
CA THR A 56 26.09 -1.47 6.35
C THR A 56 25.04 -1.36 7.48
N ALA A 57 24.86 -2.45 8.23
CA ALA A 57 23.97 -2.50 9.38
C ALA A 57 24.36 -1.45 10.44
N PRO A 58 23.38 -0.98 11.25
CA PRO A 58 23.66 -0.12 12.40
C PRO A 58 24.64 -0.75 13.39
N VAL A 59 25.25 0.07 14.25
CA VAL A 59 26.27 -0.35 15.24
C VAL A 59 25.78 -1.49 16.15
N ASP A 60 24.49 -1.52 16.47
CA ASP A 60 23.88 -2.55 17.32
C ASP A 60 23.29 -3.74 16.51
N GLY A 61 23.45 -3.71 15.18
CA GLY A 61 22.97 -4.74 14.27
C GLY A 61 23.93 -5.93 14.16
N ALA A 62 23.39 -7.12 13.94
CA ALA A 62 24.21 -8.32 13.77
C ALA A 62 25.00 -8.27 12.44
N VAL A 63 26.31 -8.50 12.51
CA VAL A 63 27.15 -8.71 11.33
C VAL A 63 26.97 -10.15 10.84
N LEU A 64 26.53 -10.32 9.58
CA LEU A 64 26.22 -11.63 9.03
C LEU A 64 27.49 -12.45 8.71
N GLY A 65 28.59 -11.80 8.30
CA GLY A 65 29.77 -12.50 7.79
C GLY A 65 29.47 -13.17 6.43
N ASP A 66 30.10 -14.31 6.15
CA ASP A 66 29.82 -15.10 4.95
C ASP A 66 28.46 -15.81 5.07
N THR A 67 27.49 -15.38 4.27
CA THR A 67 26.14 -15.96 4.20
C THR A 67 26.08 -17.21 3.33
N GLY A 68 27.07 -17.44 2.46
CA GLY A 68 26.94 -18.32 1.30
C GLY A 68 25.97 -17.77 0.24
N PRO A 69 25.75 -18.51 -0.87
CA PRO A 69 24.83 -18.12 -1.93
C PRO A 69 23.36 -18.18 -1.48
N SER A 70 22.51 -17.44 -2.18
CA SER A 70 21.06 -17.52 -2.01
C SER A 70 20.58 -18.93 -2.38
N VAL A 71 19.79 -19.54 -1.49
CA VAL A 71 19.14 -20.84 -1.72
C VAL A 71 17.64 -20.68 -1.94
N ARG A 72 17.16 -19.45 -2.17
CA ARG A 72 15.74 -19.14 -2.40
C ARG A 72 15.11 -20.00 -3.49
N ASN A 73 15.84 -20.30 -4.55
CA ASN A 73 15.30 -21.12 -5.62
C ASN A 73 14.97 -22.54 -5.13
N ALA A 74 15.86 -23.15 -4.34
CA ALA A 74 15.66 -24.49 -3.79
C ALA A 74 14.62 -24.51 -2.66
N VAL A 75 14.67 -23.53 -1.76
CA VAL A 75 13.82 -23.50 -0.56
C VAL A 75 12.42 -22.97 -0.83
N VAL A 76 12.25 -22.08 -1.82
CA VAL A 76 11.00 -21.35 -2.03
C VAL A 76 10.47 -21.49 -3.45
N ALA A 77 11.21 -21.02 -4.46
CA ALA A 77 10.67 -20.92 -5.82
C ALA A 77 10.35 -22.29 -6.44
N GLY A 78 11.23 -23.28 -6.24
CA GLY A 78 11.04 -24.67 -6.68
C GLY A 78 9.81 -25.33 -6.04
N PRO A 79 9.71 -25.38 -4.69
CA PRO A 79 8.53 -25.88 -3.99
C PRO A 79 7.22 -25.20 -4.42
N TRP A 80 7.26 -23.88 -4.66
CA TRP A 80 6.09 -23.12 -5.14
C TRP A 80 5.66 -23.53 -6.55
N ALA A 81 6.63 -23.66 -7.45
CA ALA A 81 6.38 -24.08 -8.83
C ALA A 81 5.82 -25.52 -8.86
N ALA A 82 6.39 -26.42 -8.05
CA ALA A 82 5.92 -27.79 -7.91
C ALA A 82 4.48 -27.84 -7.36
N GLU A 83 4.18 -27.07 -6.31
CA GLU A 83 2.83 -27.03 -5.73
C GLU A 83 1.78 -26.46 -6.70
N ARG A 84 2.16 -25.41 -7.45
CA ARG A 84 1.33 -24.86 -8.50
C ARG A 84 1.06 -25.89 -9.59
N ALA A 85 2.08 -26.60 -10.06
CA ALA A 85 1.94 -27.65 -11.07
C ALA A 85 1.02 -28.78 -10.60
N ARG A 86 1.23 -29.30 -9.37
CA ARG A 86 0.36 -30.33 -8.76
C ARG A 86 -1.08 -29.88 -8.64
N THR A 87 -1.30 -28.65 -8.18
CA THR A 87 -2.66 -28.10 -8.03
C THR A 87 -3.34 -27.91 -9.38
N HIS A 88 -2.60 -27.42 -10.38
CA HIS A 88 -3.12 -27.24 -11.73
C HIS A 88 -3.45 -28.58 -12.41
N GLU A 89 -2.59 -29.60 -12.26
CA GLU A 89 -2.85 -30.95 -12.76
C GLU A 89 -4.10 -31.58 -12.13
N ARG A 90 -4.27 -31.44 -10.82
CA ARG A 90 -5.41 -31.98 -10.07
C ARG A 90 -6.75 -31.30 -10.40
N LEU A 91 -6.75 -29.98 -10.63
CA LEU A 91 -7.97 -29.19 -10.79
C LEU A 91 -8.32 -28.87 -12.25
N GLY A 92 -7.35 -28.99 -13.15
CA GLY A 92 -7.44 -28.44 -14.50
C GLY A 92 -7.51 -26.90 -14.55
N PRO A 93 -7.53 -26.30 -15.75
CA PRO A 93 -7.51 -24.84 -15.92
C PRO A 93 -8.71 -24.11 -15.30
N GLU A 94 -9.91 -24.66 -15.45
CA GLU A 94 -11.14 -24.06 -14.91
C GLU A 94 -11.21 -24.14 -13.39
N GLY A 95 -10.88 -25.31 -12.83
CA GLY A 95 -10.84 -25.52 -11.38
C GLY A 95 -9.77 -24.66 -10.70
N TRP A 96 -8.60 -24.52 -11.34
CA TRP A 96 -7.56 -23.58 -10.89
C TRP A 96 -8.08 -22.14 -10.85
N SER A 97 -8.67 -21.67 -11.95
CA SER A 97 -9.20 -20.31 -12.07
C SER A 97 -10.34 -20.03 -11.08
N GLY A 98 -11.20 -21.03 -10.83
CA GLY A 98 -12.23 -20.97 -9.79
C GLY A 98 -11.64 -20.87 -8.40
N ARG A 99 -10.65 -21.73 -8.07
CA ARG A 99 -9.98 -21.72 -6.77
C ARG A 99 -9.24 -20.42 -6.50
N TRP A 100 -8.50 -19.89 -7.47
CA TRP A 100 -7.80 -18.61 -7.34
C TRP A 100 -8.78 -17.46 -7.04
N ARG A 101 -9.85 -17.33 -7.83
CA ARG A 101 -10.90 -16.32 -7.62
C ARG A 101 -11.56 -16.44 -6.26
N ALA A 102 -11.81 -17.67 -5.80
CA ALA A 102 -12.44 -17.92 -4.51
C ALA A 102 -11.51 -17.68 -3.32
N THR A 103 -10.18 -17.60 -3.51
CA THR A 103 -9.19 -17.53 -2.42
C THR A 103 -8.24 -16.35 -2.57
N GLY A 104 -7.09 -16.56 -3.23
CA GLY A 104 -5.96 -15.65 -3.26
C GLY A 104 -6.22 -14.35 -4.02
N ALA A 105 -7.12 -14.35 -5.01
CA ALA A 105 -7.38 -13.17 -5.84
C ALA A 105 -7.75 -11.92 -5.03
N ALA A 106 -8.57 -12.08 -3.99
CA ALA A 106 -9.00 -10.97 -3.13
C ALA A 106 -7.86 -10.39 -2.28
N LEU A 107 -6.81 -11.17 -2.01
CA LEU A 107 -5.65 -10.76 -1.22
C LEU A 107 -4.49 -10.27 -2.09
N TRP A 108 -4.41 -10.78 -3.31
CA TRP A 108 -3.26 -10.60 -4.19
C TRP A 108 -2.92 -9.14 -4.43
N GLU A 109 -3.90 -8.34 -4.82
CA GLU A 109 -3.62 -6.96 -5.25
C GLU A 109 -3.17 -6.07 -4.09
N SER A 110 -3.80 -6.21 -2.92
CA SER A 110 -3.39 -5.46 -1.72
C SER A 110 -2.00 -5.90 -1.23
N ALA A 111 -1.74 -7.21 -1.15
CA ALA A 111 -0.44 -7.72 -0.70
C ALA A 111 0.70 -7.37 -1.67
N ARG A 112 0.45 -7.49 -2.99
CA ARG A 112 1.40 -7.12 -4.04
C ARG A 112 1.71 -5.63 -4.01
N THR A 113 0.69 -4.78 -3.98
CA THR A 113 0.87 -3.32 -3.94
C THR A 113 1.64 -2.88 -2.70
N LEU A 114 1.33 -3.45 -1.53
CA LEU A 114 2.07 -3.19 -0.30
C LEU A 114 3.52 -3.64 -0.41
N ALA A 115 3.78 -4.85 -0.93
CA ALA A 115 5.14 -5.35 -1.09
C ALA A 115 5.95 -4.49 -2.08
N ASP A 116 5.35 -4.08 -3.20
CA ASP A 116 5.97 -3.21 -4.20
C ASP A 116 6.29 -1.84 -3.60
N ARG A 117 5.41 -1.26 -2.78
CA ARG A 117 5.69 0.00 -2.10
C ARG A 117 6.81 -0.12 -1.06
N VAL A 118 6.88 -1.23 -0.33
CA VAL A 118 8.00 -1.52 0.58
C VAL A 118 9.31 -1.63 -0.21
N ARG A 119 9.35 -2.36 -1.34
CA ARG A 119 10.55 -2.43 -2.19
C ARG A 119 10.98 -1.05 -2.68
N ALA A 120 10.03 -0.26 -3.17
CA ALA A 120 10.29 1.08 -3.68
C ALA A 120 10.91 1.98 -2.59
N GLY A 121 10.34 1.99 -1.38
CA GLY A 121 10.86 2.77 -0.27
C GLY A 121 12.26 2.33 0.20
N ILE A 122 12.55 1.02 0.18
CA ILE A 122 13.90 0.52 0.51
C ILE A 122 14.93 0.98 -0.55
N VAL A 123 14.57 0.91 -1.83
CA VAL A 123 15.46 1.37 -2.92
C VAL A 123 15.67 2.88 -2.86
N GLU A 124 14.61 3.65 -2.57
CA GLU A 124 14.64 5.10 -2.42
C GLU A 124 15.55 5.55 -1.27
N ASP A 125 15.52 4.85 -0.12
CA ASP A 125 16.33 5.21 1.04
C ASP A 125 17.79 4.72 0.95
N LEU A 126 18.02 3.53 0.39
CA LEU A 126 19.35 2.90 0.37
C LEU A 126 20.14 3.10 -0.93
N GLY A 127 19.49 3.46 -2.03
CA GLY A 127 20.14 3.63 -3.33
C GLY A 127 20.64 5.07 -3.51
N THR A 128 21.87 5.37 -3.09
CA THR A 128 22.41 6.74 -3.29
C THR A 128 22.84 7.01 -4.74
N ASP A 129 23.10 5.94 -5.50
CA ASP A 129 23.38 5.97 -6.93
C ASP A 129 22.84 4.73 -7.68
N ARG A 130 22.94 4.73 -9.01
CA ARG A 130 22.46 3.63 -9.87
C ARG A 130 23.09 2.26 -9.56
N HIS A 131 24.33 2.24 -9.09
CA HIS A 131 25.03 1.01 -8.74
C HIS A 131 24.50 0.45 -7.41
N GLU A 132 24.34 1.30 -6.40
CA GLU A 132 23.72 0.91 -5.13
C GLU A 132 22.26 0.50 -5.29
N GLU A 133 21.46 1.23 -6.08
CA GLU A 133 20.09 0.83 -6.42
C GLU A 133 20.05 -0.57 -7.02
N SER A 134 20.95 -0.87 -7.96
CA SER A 134 21.04 -2.18 -8.61
C SER A 134 21.37 -3.28 -7.59
N ARG A 135 22.31 -3.01 -6.67
CA ARG A 135 22.69 -3.93 -5.60
C ARG A 135 21.53 -4.19 -4.64
N VAL A 136 20.82 -3.16 -4.21
CA VAL A 136 19.62 -3.28 -3.35
C VAL A 136 18.54 -4.11 -4.05
N ARG A 137 18.27 -3.83 -5.34
CA ARG A 137 17.27 -4.58 -6.12
C ARG A 137 17.62 -6.06 -6.23
N LEU A 138 18.90 -6.41 -6.42
CA LEU A 138 19.34 -7.81 -6.43
C LEU A 138 19.07 -8.51 -5.09
N LEU A 139 19.38 -7.86 -3.97
CA LEU A 139 19.07 -8.41 -2.64
C LEU A 139 17.56 -8.57 -2.41
N LEU A 140 16.74 -7.66 -2.94
CA LEU A 140 15.28 -7.77 -2.85
C LEU A 140 14.69 -8.90 -3.71
N LEU A 141 15.41 -9.37 -4.74
CA LEU A 141 15.01 -10.57 -5.52
C LEU A 141 15.22 -11.87 -4.72
N ASP A 142 16.16 -11.87 -3.78
CA ASP A 142 16.40 -12.97 -2.83
C ASP A 142 15.39 -12.99 -1.67
N ALA A 143 14.51 -11.99 -1.57
CA ALA A 143 13.50 -11.97 -0.52
C ALA A 143 12.35 -12.96 -0.79
N THR A 144 11.89 -13.60 0.28
CA THR A 144 10.58 -14.24 0.41
C THR A 144 9.70 -13.34 1.26
N LEU A 145 8.45 -13.13 0.87
CA LEU A 145 7.66 -11.98 1.36
C LEU A 145 6.86 -12.29 2.63
N GLY A 146 7.01 -13.50 3.18
CA GLY A 146 6.40 -13.95 4.42
C GLY A 146 4.89 -13.71 4.41
N GLN A 147 4.39 -12.89 5.34
CA GLN A 147 2.97 -12.57 5.40
C GLN A 147 2.38 -12.01 4.10
N HIS A 148 3.15 -11.33 3.25
CA HIS A 148 2.66 -10.80 1.97
C HIS A 148 2.57 -11.87 0.87
N ASP A 149 3.04 -13.11 1.12
CA ASP A 149 2.77 -14.25 0.26
C ASP A 149 1.43 -14.96 0.59
N ALA A 150 0.67 -14.45 1.57
CA ALA A 150 -0.59 -15.03 2.06
C ALA A 150 -1.63 -15.31 0.97
N ALA A 151 -1.69 -14.52 -0.11
CA ALA A 151 -2.62 -14.76 -1.22
C ALA A 151 -2.42 -16.15 -1.84
N TRP A 152 -1.17 -16.51 -2.13
CA TRP A 152 -0.81 -17.80 -2.70
C TRP A 152 -0.91 -18.92 -1.67
N LEU A 153 -0.47 -18.67 -0.43
CA LEU A 153 -0.58 -19.66 0.64
C LEU A 153 -2.04 -19.98 0.97
N CYS A 154 -2.94 -19.01 0.85
CA CYS A 154 -4.38 -19.22 0.93
C CYS A 154 -4.91 -20.06 -0.24
N THR A 155 -4.37 -19.87 -1.44
CA THR A 155 -4.76 -20.68 -2.61
C THR A 155 -4.23 -22.10 -2.51
N PHE A 156 -3.01 -22.32 -2.06
CA PHE A 156 -2.48 -23.68 -1.89
C PHE A 156 -3.07 -24.39 -0.66
N ASP A 157 -3.36 -23.64 0.41
CA ASP A 157 -3.81 -24.15 1.72
C ASP A 157 -2.91 -25.31 2.22
N PRO A 158 -1.60 -25.08 2.39
CA PRO A 158 -0.66 -26.15 2.70
C PRO A 158 -0.90 -26.71 4.10
N ASP A 159 -0.99 -28.04 4.18
CA ASP A 159 -0.92 -28.80 5.43
C ASP A 159 0.54 -29.06 5.86
N GLU A 160 0.72 -29.79 6.96
CA GLU A 160 2.04 -30.12 7.53
C GLU A 160 2.88 -31.03 6.62
N THR A 161 2.23 -31.80 5.73
CA THR A 161 2.92 -32.69 4.79
C THR A 161 3.46 -31.93 3.58
N SER A 162 2.84 -30.80 3.23
CA SER A 162 3.22 -29.93 2.13
C SER A 162 4.70 -29.51 2.17
N ALA A 163 5.29 -29.35 0.98
CA ALA A 163 6.60 -28.74 0.83
C ALA A 163 6.59 -27.25 1.23
N LEU A 164 5.41 -26.61 1.23
CA LEU A 164 5.25 -25.22 1.63
C LEU A 164 4.98 -25.05 3.13
N ALA A 165 4.93 -26.13 3.93
CA ALA A 165 4.58 -26.07 5.35
C ALA A 165 5.47 -25.10 6.15
N GLY A 166 6.79 -25.17 5.93
CA GLY A 166 7.75 -24.26 6.56
C GLY A 166 7.56 -22.81 6.15
N ILE A 167 7.39 -22.55 4.84
CA ILE A 167 7.14 -21.21 4.31
C ILE A 167 5.84 -20.62 4.87
N ALA A 168 4.80 -21.45 4.99
CA ALA A 168 3.53 -21.07 5.57
C ALA A 168 3.64 -20.79 7.08
N ALA A 169 4.49 -21.50 7.82
CA ALA A 169 4.77 -21.21 9.22
C ALA A 169 5.45 -19.85 9.39
N VAL A 170 6.50 -19.57 8.59
CA VAL A 170 7.17 -18.24 8.60
C VAL A 170 6.19 -17.13 8.28
N ALA A 171 5.35 -17.31 7.25
CA ALA A 171 4.39 -16.28 6.83
C ALA A 171 3.35 -15.91 7.90
N ARG A 172 3.03 -16.82 8.83
CA ARG A 172 2.08 -16.54 9.93
C ARG A 172 2.69 -15.70 11.04
N GLU A 173 4.01 -15.80 11.20
CA GLU A 173 4.71 -15.26 12.37
C GLU A 173 5.61 -14.07 12.04
N ALA A 174 6.14 -13.97 10.81
CA ALA A 174 7.14 -12.99 10.44
C ALA A 174 6.83 -12.24 9.14
N GLY A 175 7.60 -11.17 8.92
CA GLY A 175 7.64 -10.43 7.67
C GLY A 175 8.50 -11.14 6.63
N TRP A 176 9.27 -10.37 5.87
CA TRP A 176 10.10 -10.91 4.79
C TRP A 176 11.28 -11.69 5.36
N TRP A 177 11.84 -12.59 4.56
CA TRP A 177 13.05 -13.31 4.94
C TRP A 177 13.90 -13.68 3.74
N TRP A 178 15.18 -13.88 3.97
CA TRP A 178 16.19 -14.17 2.95
C TRP A 178 16.88 -15.49 3.27
N PRO A 179 16.66 -16.54 2.46
CA PRO A 179 17.32 -17.82 2.63
C PRO A 179 18.69 -17.87 1.93
N TYR A 180 19.78 -17.86 2.70
CA TYR A 180 21.13 -18.18 2.23
C TYR A 180 21.64 -19.48 2.84
N GLU A 181 22.60 -20.13 2.15
CA GLU A 181 23.17 -21.43 2.54
C GLU A 181 23.54 -21.52 4.03
N LYS A 182 24.19 -20.49 4.59
CA LYS A 182 24.70 -20.50 5.96
C LYS A 182 23.84 -19.71 6.95
N VAL A 183 23.06 -18.75 6.45
CA VAL A 183 22.33 -17.79 7.28
C VAL A 183 20.95 -17.53 6.69
N ALA A 184 19.90 -17.55 7.53
CA ALA A 184 18.62 -16.97 7.17
C ALA A 184 18.43 -15.63 7.89
N VAL A 185 18.08 -14.59 7.15
CA VAL A 185 17.72 -13.28 7.73
C VAL A 185 16.22 -13.15 7.72
N ILE A 186 15.59 -12.88 8.86
CA ILE A 186 14.15 -12.71 9.01
C ILE A 186 13.86 -11.28 9.44
N SER A 187 12.92 -10.62 8.77
CA SER A 187 12.35 -9.35 9.20
C SER A 187 11.17 -9.57 10.14
N GLU A 188 11.12 -8.76 11.20
CA GLU A 188 9.90 -8.53 11.96
C GLU A 188 8.77 -7.99 11.07
N ARG A 189 7.54 -8.11 11.57
CA ARG A 189 6.36 -7.49 10.98
C ARG A 189 6.32 -5.99 11.30
N PRO A 190 5.62 -5.16 10.51
CA PRO A 190 5.48 -3.74 10.82
C PRO A 190 4.78 -3.54 12.17
N LEU A 191 5.14 -2.46 12.87
CA LEU A 191 4.49 -2.03 14.12
C LEU A 191 3.07 -1.52 13.87
N SER A 192 2.85 -0.85 12.74
CA SER A 192 1.54 -0.32 12.35
C SER A 192 1.37 -0.33 10.83
N LEU A 193 0.13 -0.56 10.39
CA LEU A 193 -0.30 -0.58 8.99
C LEU A 193 -1.68 0.10 8.90
N HIS A 194 -1.77 1.21 8.19
CA HIS A 194 -2.99 1.99 7.95
C HIS A 194 -3.31 1.98 6.47
N ARG A 195 -4.59 1.77 6.15
CA ARG A 195 -5.08 1.62 4.79
C ARG A 195 -6.46 2.21 4.63
N ASP A 196 -6.76 2.64 3.40
CA ASP A 196 -8.10 3.02 2.99
C ASP A 196 -9.01 1.79 2.77
N GLU A 197 -10.28 2.02 2.47
CA GLU A 197 -11.27 0.97 2.18
C GLU A 197 -10.89 0.11 0.97
N ALA A 198 -10.10 0.65 0.03
CA ALA A 198 -9.56 -0.06 -1.12
C ALA A 198 -8.30 -0.87 -0.78
N GLY A 199 -7.83 -0.82 0.47
CA GLY A 199 -6.66 -1.57 0.94
C GLY A 199 -5.31 -0.98 0.50
N ARG A 200 -5.28 0.30 0.07
CA ARG A 200 -4.06 1.06 -0.25
C ARG A 200 -3.53 1.74 1.01
N LEU A 201 -2.23 1.98 1.10
CA LEU A 201 -1.64 2.72 2.23
C LEU A 201 -2.25 4.11 2.33
N ASP A 202 -2.75 4.47 3.51
CA ASP A 202 -3.40 5.76 3.73
C ASP A 202 -3.32 6.18 5.19
N ARG A 203 -2.77 7.36 5.45
CA ARG A 203 -2.78 8.02 6.75
C ARG A 203 -2.44 9.51 6.62
N GLY A 204 -3.32 10.39 7.12
CA GLY A 204 -3.15 11.85 7.00
C GLY A 204 -2.38 12.53 8.14
N ASP A 205 -2.14 11.85 9.26
CA ASP A 205 -1.53 12.40 10.48
C ASP A 205 -0.21 11.68 10.84
N GLY A 206 0.36 10.89 9.93
CA GLY A 206 1.57 10.12 10.20
C GLY A 206 1.84 9.01 9.18
N PRO A 207 2.79 8.12 9.47
CA PRO A 207 3.20 7.08 8.53
C PRO A 207 2.12 6.01 8.42
N ALA A 208 1.77 5.65 7.18
CA ALA A 208 0.83 4.58 6.91
C ALA A 208 1.44 3.20 7.22
N LEU A 209 2.75 3.05 7.13
CA LEU A 209 3.49 1.84 7.51
C LEU A 209 4.70 2.23 8.36
N ARG A 210 4.95 1.53 9.47
CA ARG A 210 6.10 1.78 10.34
C ARG A 210 6.74 0.48 10.85
N TYR A 211 8.06 0.41 10.83
CA TYR A 211 8.86 -0.65 11.44
C TYR A 211 9.67 -0.15 12.65
N ALA A 212 10.25 -1.08 13.42
CA ALA A 212 10.89 -0.77 14.69
C ALA A 212 12.30 -0.17 14.56
N ASP A 213 12.90 -0.18 13.37
CA ASP A 213 14.16 0.51 13.05
C ASP A 213 13.95 1.96 12.58
N GLY A 214 12.70 2.43 12.50
CA GLY A 214 12.37 3.75 11.97
C GLY A 214 12.10 3.79 10.47
N PHE A 215 12.15 2.65 9.76
CA PHE A 215 11.71 2.61 8.37
C PHE A 215 10.19 2.83 8.28
N GLU A 216 9.80 3.86 7.53
CA GLU A 216 8.44 4.37 7.47
C GLU A 216 8.02 4.70 6.05
N LEU A 217 6.74 4.47 5.72
CA LEU A 217 6.15 4.88 4.45
C LEU A 217 4.93 5.74 4.73
N CYS A 218 4.96 6.97 4.23
CA CYS A 218 3.83 7.90 4.26
C CYS A 218 3.06 7.81 2.94
N ALA A 219 1.73 7.86 3.02
CA ALA A 219 0.87 7.81 1.85
C ALA A 219 -0.49 8.46 2.13
N TRP A 220 -1.02 9.15 1.13
CA TRP A 220 -2.38 9.69 1.11
C TRP A 220 -3.19 8.98 0.02
N ARG A 221 -4.21 8.21 0.41
CA ARG A 221 -5.07 7.42 -0.51
C ARG A 221 -4.28 6.57 -1.51
N GLY A 222 -3.17 5.97 -1.06
CA GLY A 222 -2.26 5.17 -1.86
C GLY A 222 -1.16 5.95 -2.59
N MET A 223 -1.24 7.29 -2.66
CA MET A 223 -0.21 8.14 -3.27
C MET A 223 0.94 8.37 -2.28
N PRO A 224 2.18 7.99 -2.61
CA PRO A 224 3.33 8.21 -1.73
C PRO A 224 3.61 9.69 -1.52
N VAL A 225 3.70 10.12 -0.27
CA VAL A 225 4.05 11.50 0.09
C VAL A 225 5.26 11.54 0.99
N PRO A 226 6.10 12.57 0.93
CA PRO A 226 7.13 12.81 1.94
C PRO A 226 6.51 12.99 3.33
N ARG A 227 7.25 12.64 4.39
CA ARG A 227 6.83 12.95 5.76
C ARG A 227 6.64 14.46 5.97
N THR A 228 7.56 15.26 5.43
CA THR A 228 7.51 16.73 5.50
C THR A 228 6.21 17.29 4.92
N PHE A 229 5.68 16.66 3.87
CA PHE A 229 4.40 17.05 3.29
C PHE A 229 3.24 16.85 4.28
N LEU A 230 3.21 15.74 5.03
CA LEU A 230 2.18 15.53 6.06
C LEU A 230 2.30 16.53 7.21
N ASP A 231 3.53 16.88 7.61
CA ASP A 231 3.76 17.88 8.65
C ASP A 231 3.27 19.27 8.19
N GLU A 232 3.51 19.63 6.91
CA GLU A 232 3.03 20.87 6.28
C GLU A 232 1.50 20.98 6.23
N LEU A 233 0.77 19.86 6.06
CA LEU A 233 -0.69 19.87 5.98
C LEU A 233 -1.33 20.54 7.23
N THR A 234 -0.73 20.38 8.40
CA THR A 234 -1.25 20.96 9.65
C THR A 234 -1.16 22.48 9.74
N ALA A 235 -0.27 23.10 8.95
CA ALA A 235 -0.01 24.54 8.93
C ALA A 235 -0.33 25.16 7.56
N LEU A 236 -1.11 24.46 6.75
CA LEU A 236 -1.42 24.82 5.37
C LEU A 236 -2.17 26.17 5.29
N THR A 237 -1.84 27.00 4.31
CA THR A 237 -2.54 28.26 3.99
C THR A 237 -3.05 28.25 2.55
N PRO A 238 -4.08 29.03 2.19
CA PRO A 238 -4.58 29.08 0.82
C PRO A 238 -3.48 29.46 -0.20
N GLU A 239 -2.55 30.35 0.17
CA GLU A 239 -1.42 30.74 -0.67
C GLU A 239 -0.49 29.56 -0.93
N ARG A 240 -0.13 28.79 0.10
CA ARG A 240 0.74 27.61 -0.06
C ARG A 240 0.11 26.55 -0.96
N ILE A 241 -1.21 26.36 -0.86
CA ILE A 241 -1.98 25.47 -1.74
C ILE A 241 -1.94 25.98 -3.18
N ARG A 242 -2.14 27.29 -3.37
CA ARG A 242 -2.11 27.95 -4.69
C ARG A 242 -0.74 27.79 -5.37
N ASP A 243 0.33 27.95 -4.60
CA ASP A 243 1.71 27.94 -5.09
C ASP A 243 2.27 26.50 -5.29
N GLU A 244 1.53 25.45 -4.92
CA GLU A 244 1.96 24.08 -5.15
C GLU A 244 1.88 23.72 -6.63
N GLU A 245 3.02 23.53 -7.29
CA GLU A 245 3.12 23.22 -8.71
C GLU A 245 2.61 21.82 -9.05
N ASN A 246 2.78 20.85 -8.14
CA ASN A 246 2.35 19.50 -8.39
C ASN A 246 0.83 19.39 -8.19
N ALA A 247 0.09 19.31 -9.30
CA ALA A 247 -1.38 19.25 -9.30
C ALA A 247 -1.96 18.12 -8.42
N GLU A 248 -1.27 16.98 -8.28
CA GLU A 248 -1.71 15.88 -7.42
C GLU A 248 -1.50 16.20 -5.93
N LEU A 249 -0.36 16.79 -5.57
CA LEU A 249 -0.11 17.25 -4.19
C LEU A 249 -1.07 18.38 -3.81
N ARG A 250 -1.30 19.34 -4.71
CA ARG A 250 -2.26 20.42 -4.52
C ARG A 250 -3.68 19.91 -4.34
N ARG A 251 -4.07 18.85 -5.06
CA ARG A 251 -5.38 18.19 -4.86
C ARG A 251 -5.49 17.59 -3.46
N VAL A 252 -4.43 16.92 -2.98
CA VAL A 252 -4.39 16.38 -1.61
C VAL A 252 -4.47 17.50 -0.58
N MET A 253 -3.72 18.58 -0.79
CA MET A 253 -3.77 19.76 0.06
C MET A 253 -5.18 20.36 0.15
N LEU A 254 -5.86 20.57 -0.98
CA LEU A 254 -7.26 21.07 -1.01
C LEU A 254 -8.22 20.13 -0.27
N GLU A 255 -8.06 18.82 -0.46
CA GLU A 255 -8.89 17.81 0.19
C GLU A 255 -8.68 17.76 1.70
N TYR A 256 -7.43 17.88 2.17
CA TYR A 256 -7.11 17.98 3.60
C TYR A 256 -7.63 19.29 4.20
N TYR A 257 -7.42 20.41 3.49
CA TYR A 257 -7.74 21.75 3.97
C TYR A 257 -9.26 21.99 4.08
N GLY A 258 -10.03 21.34 3.21
CA GLY A 258 -11.45 21.59 3.04
C GLY A 258 -11.70 22.64 1.96
N TYR A 259 -12.55 22.30 0.99
CA TYR A 259 -12.90 23.20 -0.10
C TYR A 259 -13.72 24.41 0.37
N ASP A 260 -14.55 24.23 1.39
CA ASP A 260 -15.30 25.30 2.06
C ASP A 260 -14.35 26.37 2.62
N ARG A 261 -13.42 25.93 3.47
CA ARG A 261 -12.44 26.80 4.09
C ARG A 261 -11.52 27.45 3.05
N TYR A 262 -11.11 26.67 2.05
CA TYR A 262 -10.28 27.20 0.96
C TYR A 262 -11.00 28.33 0.21
N LEU A 263 -12.27 28.16 -0.17
CA LEU A 263 -12.98 29.17 -0.95
C LEU A 263 -13.22 30.45 -0.15
N ASP A 264 -13.57 30.32 1.15
CA ASP A 264 -13.73 31.46 2.06
C ASP A 264 -12.41 32.23 2.26
N GLU A 265 -11.29 31.53 2.42
CA GLU A 265 -9.99 32.15 2.74
C GLU A 265 -9.14 32.51 1.48
N SER A 266 -9.43 31.93 0.31
CA SER A 266 -8.62 32.11 -0.93
C SER A 266 -9.01 33.33 -1.77
N GLY A 267 -10.08 34.05 -1.39
CA GLY A 267 -10.64 35.14 -2.19
C GLY A 267 -11.42 34.67 -3.41
N ALA A 268 -11.98 33.46 -3.37
CA ALA A 268 -12.77 32.91 -4.46
C ALA A 268 -13.98 33.79 -4.79
N VAL A 269 -14.31 33.91 -6.07
CA VAL A 269 -15.47 34.69 -6.53
C VAL A 269 -16.56 33.78 -7.09
N PRO A 270 -17.84 34.00 -6.70
CA PRO A 270 -18.94 33.31 -7.33
C PRO A 270 -19.11 33.86 -8.75
N VAL A 271 -18.99 33.00 -9.76
CA VAL A 271 -19.07 33.37 -11.18
C VAL A 271 -20.44 33.08 -11.81
N HIS A 272 -21.23 32.19 -11.20
CA HIS A 272 -22.61 31.90 -11.63
C HIS A 272 -23.43 31.33 -10.47
N ARG A 273 -24.74 31.59 -10.43
CA ARG A 273 -25.67 30.98 -9.47
C ARG A 273 -27.01 30.69 -10.14
N ASP A 274 -27.52 29.48 -9.95
CA ASP A 274 -28.86 29.09 -10.41
C ASP A 274 -29.51 28.12 -9.40
N GLU A 275 -30.63 27.51 -9.77
CA GLU A 275 -31.38 26.55 -8.94
C GLU A 275 -30.62 25.27 -8.60
N THR A 276 -29.56 24.95 -9.34
CA THR A 276 -28.75 23.74 -9.14
C THR A 276 -27.56 23.97 -8.22
N GLY A 277 -27.14 25.22 -8.01
CA GLY A 277 -26.00 25.53 -7.15
C GLY A 277 -25.31 26.87 -7.44
N VAL A 278 -24.09 27.01 -6.92
CA VAL A 278 -23.22 28.16 -7.16
C VAL A 278 -21.92 27.68 -7.80
N LEU A 279 -21.53 28.32 -8.90
CA LEU A 279 -20.24 28.08 -9.55
C LEU A 279 -19.23 29.09 -9.02
N TRP A 280 -18.10 28.58 -8.54
CA TRP A 280 -17.00 29.35 -7.99
C TRP A 280 -15.76 29.19 -8.85
N ARG A 281 -14.99 30.27 -8.97
CA ARG A 281 -13.73 30.28 -9.70
C ARG A 281 -12.62 30.86 -8.83
N VAL A 282 -11.50 30.16 -8.79
CA VAL A 282 -10.25 30.64 -8.22
C VAL A 282 -9.25 30.73 -9.35
N GLU A 283 -8.86 31.96 -9.69
CA GLU A 283 -7.82 32.19 -10.68
C GLU A 283 -6.48 31.71 -10.12
N LEU A 284 -5.77 30.89 -10.91
CA LEU A 284 -4.42 30.43 -10.58
C LEU A 284 -3.43 31.13 -11.52
N ALA A 285 -2.46 31.84 -10.95
CA ALA A 285 -1.44 32.52 -11.75
C ALA A 285 -0.51 31.47 -12.38
N GLY A 286 -0.53 31.37 -13.71
CA GLY A 286 0.35 30.46 -14.46
C GLY A 286 -0.13 29.01 -14.56
N ASP A 287 -1.38 28.73 -14.15
CA ASP A 287 -2.02 27.41 -14.26
C ASP A 287 -3.50 27.58 -14.65
N GLU A 288 -4.20 26.47 -14.87
CA GLU A 288 -5.63 26.46 -15.18
C GLU A 288 -6.48 26.74 -13.94
N ASP A 289 -7.51 27.60 -14.08
CA ASP A 289 -8.38 27.99 -12.97
C ASP A 289 -8.98 26.79 -12.24
N VAL A 290 -9.11 26.90 -10.92
CA VAL A 290 -9.91 25.94 -10.16
C VAL A 290 -11.36 26.37 -10.22
N VAL A 291 -12.20 25.53 -10.85
CA VAL A 291 -13.64 25.74 -10.92
C VAL A 291 -14.35 24.67 -10.09
N MET A 292 -15.25 25.12 -9.21
CA MET A 292 -15.98 24.27 -8.27
C MET A 292 -17.46 24.60 -8.33
N VAL A 293 -18.33 23.60 -8.21
CA VAL A 293 -19.76 23.81 -8.01
C VAL A 293 -20.15 23.47 -6.56
N GLU A 294 -20.76 24.44 -5.90
CA GLU A 294 -21.40 24.33 -4.58
C GLU A 294 -22.82 23.80 -4.78
N VAL A 295 -23.13 22.65 -4.18
CA VAL A 295 -24.47 22.06 -4.21
C VAL A 295 -24.90 21.71 -2.79
N VAL A 296 -26.16 21.95 -2.46
CA VAL A 296 -26.75 21.49 -1.20
C VAL A 296 -27.45 20.18 -1.46
N ASN A 297 -27.03 19.11 -0.76
CA ASN A 297 -27.73 17.84 -0.85
C ASN A 297 -29.16 18.04 -0.33
N SER A 298 -30.13 17.69 -1.18
CA SER A 298 -31.55 17.86 -0.86
C SER A 298 -32.04 16.80 0.12
N THR A 299 -31.31 15.68 0.25
CA THR A 299 -31.62 14.64 1.25
C THR A 299 -31.04 15.04 2.60
N PRO A 300 -31.87 15.25 3.64
CA PRO A 300 -31.38 15.54 4.98
C PRO A 300 -30.58 14.36 5.53
N GLU A 301 -29.50 14.65 6.23
CA GLU A 301 -28.79 13.71 7.08
C GLU A 301 -29.71 13.16 8.18
N PRO A 302 -29.36 12.06 8.87
CA PRO A 302 -30.19 11.50 9.95
C PRO A 302 -30.54 12.48 11.08
N ASP A 303 -29.82 13.58 11.22
CA ASP A 303 -30.05 14.67 12.18
C ASP A 303 -30.92 15.82 11.63
N GLY A 304 -31.39 15.72 10.39
CA GLY A 304 -32.24 16.71 9.71
C GLY A 304 -31.47 17.86 9.05
N THR A 305 -30.14 17.85 9.07
CA THR A 305 -29.32 18.87 8.41
C THR A 305 -29.05 18.52 6.94
N ASN A 306 -28.92 19.53 6.08
CA ASN A 306 -28.47 19.33 4.70
C ASN A 306 -26.98 19.63 4.61
N ARG A 307 -26.22 18.75 3.95
CA ARG A 307 -24.79 18.98 3.69
C ARG A 307 -24.57 19.76 2.40
N THR A 308 -23.71 20.78 2.47
CA THR A 308 -23.15 21.44 1.30
C THR A 308 -21.95 20.64 0.80
N TYR A 309 -21.94 20.35 -0.50
CA TYR A 309 -20.85 19.69 -1.20
C TYR A 309 -20.23 20.65 -2.20
N TRP A 310 -18.92 20.53 -2.36
CA TRP A 310 -18.12 21.29 -3.29
C TRP A 310 -17.47 20.33 -4.27
N LEU A 311 -17.90 20.34 -5.53
CA LEU A 311 -17.46 19.37 -6.53
C LEU A 311 -16.60 20.07 -7.58
N ARG A 312 -15.40 19.53 -7.83
CA ARG A 312 -14.51 20.05 -8.89
C ARG A 312 -15.09 19.71 -10.25
N VAL A 313 -15.13 20.70 -11.13
CA VAL A 313 -15.67 20.59 -12.48
C VAL A 313 -14.64 21.11 -13.49
N PRO A 314 -14.83 20.83 -14.79
CA PRO A 314 -13.93 21.34 -15.80
C PRO A 314 -13.78 22.87 -15.71
N PRO A 315 -12.57 23.39 -15.92
CA PRO A 315 -12.28 24.83 -15.85
C PRO A 315 -12.98 25.64 -16.95
N THR A 316 -13.39 24.97 -18.02
CA THR A 316 -14.22 25.53 -19.10
C THR A 316 -15.70 25.68 -18.73
N THR A 317 -16.14 25.12 -17.59
CA THR A 317 -17.53 25.21 -17.11
C THR A 317 -17.93 26.66 -16.83
N ARG A 318 -19.14 27.02 -17.29
CA ARG A 318 -19.65 28.40 -17.28
C ARG A 318 -20.87 28.60 -16.39
N THR A 319 -21.64 27.55 -16.14
CA THR A 319 -22.86 27.63 -15.30
C THR A 319 -22.84 26.57 -14.19
N ALA A 320 -23.59 26.82 -13.12
CA ALA A 320 -23.72 25.86 -12.03
C ALA A 320 -24.37 24.56 -12.55
N ARG A 321 -25.43 24.67 -13.37
CA ARG A 321 -26.09 23.51 -14.00
C ARG A 321 -25.13 22.65 -14.82
N GLU A 322 -24.27 23.26 -15.63
CA GLU A 322 -23.27 22.54 -16.43
C GLU A 322 -22.29 21.79 -15.52
N GLY A 323 -21.84 22.43 -14.45
CA GLY A 323 -20.97 21.81 -13.46
C GLY A 323 -21.64 20.60 -12.78
N VAL A 324 -22.88 20.76 -12.29
CA VAL A 324 -23.62 19.66 -11.67
C VAL A 324 -23.86 18.52 -12.67
N ALA A 325 -24.34 18.82 -13.88
CA ALA A 325 -24.58 17.82 -14.92
C ALA A 325 -23.32 16.99 -15.24
N TRP A 326 -22.16 17.66 -15.33
CA TRP A 326 -20.89 17.00 -15.58
C TRP A 326 -20.54 15.97 -14.49
N THR A 327 -20.85 16.25 -13.22
CA THR A 327 -20.59 15.30 -12.11
C THR A 327 -21.40 14.00 -12.24
N PHE A 328 -22.50 14.02 -13.01
CA PHE A 328 -23.30 12.84 -13.35
C PHE A 328 -22.96 12.25 -14.74
N GLY A 329 -21.96 12.79 -15.44
CA GLY A 329 -21.60 12.37 -16.80
C GLY A 329 -22.63 12.78 -17.86
N LEU A 330 -23.41 13.82 -17.61
CA LEU A 330 -24.48 14.31 -18.48
C LEU A 330 -24.13 15.67 -19.10
N ALA A 331 -24.75 15.97 -20.25
CA ALA A 331 -24.79 17.31 -20.80
C ALA A 331 -25.79 18.18 -20.02
N ALA A 332 -25.56 19.49 -19.95
CA ALA A 332 -26.39 20.42 -19.17
C ALA A 332 -27.87 20.41 -19.60
N GLU A 333 -28.13 20.25 -20.90
CA GLU A 333 -29.47 20.21 -21.49
C GLU A 333 -30.21 18.90 -21.19
N ALA A 334 -29.47 17.82 -20.94
CA ALA A 334 -30.01 16.52 -20.56
C ALA A 334 -30.20 16.40 -19.03
N TYR A 335 -29.72 17.38 -18.27
CA TYR A 335 -29.82 17.38 -16.82
C TYR A 335 -31.17 17.98 -16.37
N GLU A 336 -32.15 17.09 -16.24
CA GLU A 336 -33.45 17.34 -15.66
C GLU A 336 -33.52 16.70 -14.26
N PRO A 337 -33.13 17.41 -13.19
CA PRO A 337 -33.33 16.90 -11.84
C PRO A 337 -34.83 16.77 -11.62
N SER A 338 -35.33 15.53 -11.57
CA SER A 338 -36.69 15.22 -11.18
C SER A 338 -36.90 15.73 -9.75
N ARG A 339 -37.66 16.82 -9.60
CA ARG A 339 -38.12 17.46 -8.36
C ARG A 339 -37.59 16.87 -7.03
N GLN A 340 -36.80 17.72 -6.37
CA GLN A 340 -36.74 17.96 -4.92
C GLN A 340 -37.76 17.17 -4.07
N THR A 341 -37.25 16.25 -3.26
CA THR A 341 -37.88 15.85 -1.99
C THR A 341 -37.01 16.29 -0.85
#